data_AF-A0A9N7NFS1-F1
#
_entry.id   AF-A0A9N7NFS1-F1
#
_cell.length_a   1.000
_cell.length_b   1.000
_cell.length_c   1.000
_cell.angle_alpha   90.00
_cell.angle_beta   90.00
_cell.angle_gamma   90.00
#
_symmetry.space_group_name_H-M   'P 1'
#
loop_
_entity.id
_entity.type
_entity.pdbx_description
1 polymer ?
#
loop_
_entity_poly.entity_id
_entity_poly.type
_entity_poly.pdbx_seq_one_letter_code
_entity_poly.pdbx_strand_id
1 'polypeptide(L)'
;TLKNRAKAWFMTLAPGSLTTWTEVYSKFIGRFYSHQKTQELRSQIVSFAQLPNESLHEAWERFKDLQRQCPHHNLSPGLLMNYFYDSLHQNLQYMVDNAARGNIGARTAEE
;
A
#
# COMPACT_ATOMS: atom_id res chain seq x y z
N THR A 1 -8.17 24.57 2.89
CA THR A 1 -7.13 23.53 2.66
C THR A 1 -7.04 22.60 3.86
N LEU A 2 -6.44 21.41 3.72
CA LEU A 2 -6.22 20.48 4.84
C LEU A 2 -5.43 21.14 5.98
N LYS A 3 -4.43 21.97 5.65
CA LYS A 3 -3.56 22.69 6.59
C LYS A 3 -4.34 23.41 7.71
N ASN A 4 -5.35 24.22 7.36
CA ASN A 4 -6.09 25.01 8.35
C ASN A 4 -7.00 24.13 9.22
N ARG A 5 -7.65 23.13 8.62
CA ARG A 5 -8.52 22.19 9.34
C ARG A 5 -7.73 21.29 10.29
N ALA A 6 -6.56 20.82 9.84
CA ALA A 6 -5.61 20.05 10.62
C ALA A 6 -5.10 20.84 11.83
N LYS A 7 -4.67 22.09 11.62
CA LYS A 7 -4.24 22.98 12.71
C LYS A 7 -5.35 23.19 13.73
N ALA A 8 -6.56 23.51 13.28
CA ALA A 8 -7.70 23.72 14.17
C ALA A 8 -8.02 22.49 15.02
N TRP A 9 -8.07 21.30 14.40
CA TRP A 9 -8.26 20.03 15.11
C TRP A 9 -7.15 19.73 16.11
N PHE A 10 -5.89 19.95 15.73
CA PHE A 10 -4.77 19.70 16.62
C PHE A 10 -4.88 20.54 17.90
N MET A 11 -5.33 21.80 17.79
CA MET A 11 -5.54 22.68 18.94
C MET A 11 -6.72 22.27 19.84
N THR A 12 -7.61 21.38 19.40
CA THR A 12 -8.69 20.85 20.26
C THR A 12 -8.25 19.65 21.10
N LEU A 13 -7.04 19.12 20.89
CA LEU A 13 -6.53 17.98 21.64
C LEU A 13 -6.00 18.42 23.00
N ALA A 14 -6.18 17.59 24.03
CA ALA A 14 -5.63 17.88 25.35
C ALA A 14 -4.08 17.96 25.28
N PRO A 15 -3.45 18.93 25.95
CA PRO A 15 -2.00 19.01 26.02
C PRO A 15 -1.39 17.70 26.52
N GLY A 16 -0.31 17.22 25.88
CA GLY A 16 0.34 15.96 26.23
C GLY A 16 -0.43 14.70 25.84
N SER A 17 -1.60 14.79 25.20
CA SER A 17 -2.38 13.61 24.78
C SER A 17 -1.81 12.84 23.58
N LEU A 18 -0.80 13.40 22.91
CA LEU A 18 -0.04 12.76 21.84
C LEU A 18 1.44 12.96 22.14
N THR A 19 2.14 11.87 22.40
CA THR A 19 3.53 11.85 22.87
C THR A 19 4.50 11.26 21.85
N THR A 20 3.98 10.46 20.89
CA THR A 20 4.79 9.86 19.83
C THR A 20 4.30 10.26 18.43
N TRP A 21 5.18 10.18 17.44
CA TRP A 21 4.80 10.41 16.04
C TRP A 21 3.71 9.44 15.57
N THR A 22 3.79 8.17 15.99
CA THR A 22 2.79 7.14 15.65
C THR A 22 1.40 7.53 16.13
N GLU A 23 1.26 8.03 17.37
CA GLU A 23 -0.02 8.49 17.89
C GLU A 23 -0.59 9.67 17.10
N VAL A 24 0.27 10.65 16.76
CA VAL A 24 -0.10 11.80 15.92
C VAL A 24 -0.60 11.34 14.56
N TYR A 25 0.18 10.47 13.90
CA TYR A 25 -0.13 9.93 12.60
C TYR A 25 -1.45 9.16 12.60
N SER A 26 -1.63 8.20 13.51
CA SER A 26 -2.84 7.38 13.59
C SER A 26 -4.10 8.21 13.85
N LYS A 27 -4.06 9.18 14.78
CA LYS A 27 -5.20 10.06 15.02
C LYS A 27 -5.47 11.00 13.83
N PHE A 28 -4.44 11.50 13.18
CA PHE A 28 -4.59 12.36 12.01
C PHE A 28 -5.26 11.63 10.86
N ILE A 29 -4.77 10.43 10.52
CA ILE A 29 -5.35 9.58 9.47
C ILE A 29 -6.79 9.23 9.83
N GLY A 30 -7.08 8.79 11.06
CA GLY A 30 -8.44 8.50 11.49
C GLY A 30 -9.39 9.69 11.43
N ARG A 31 -8.89 10.93 11.57
CA ARG A 31 -9.70 12.15 11.53
C ARG A 31 -9.96 12.66 10.11
N PHE A 32 -8.94 12.62 9.25
CA PHE A 32 -8.94 13.31 7.96
C PHE A 32 -8.97 12.41 6.75
N TYR A 33 -8.61 11.13 6.90
CA TYR A 33 -8.69 10.14 5.84
C TYR A 33 -10.01 9.39 5.99
N SER A 34 -10.81 9.30 4.93
CA SER A 34 -12.08 8.57 5.01
C SER A 34 -11.82 7.06 5.10
N HIS A 35 -12.59 6.38 5.95
CA HIS A 35 -12.55 4.92 6.03
C HIS A 35 -12.86 4.30 4.66
N GLN A 36 -13.87 4.84 3.97
CA GLN A 36 -14.23 4.40 2.61
C GLN A 36 -13.05 4.47 1.64
N LYS A 37 -12.34 5.59 1.55
CA LYS A 37 -11.19 5.73 0.64
C LYS A 37 -10.05 4.79 1.00
N THR A 38 -9.84 4.55 2.30
CA THR A 38 -8.87 3.55 2.77
C THR A 38 -9.23 2.16 2.26
N GLN A 39 -10.50 1.76 2.36
CA GLN A 39 -10.96 0.46 1.87
C GLN A 39 -10.90 0.36 0.34
N GLU A 40 -11.26 1.43 -0.38
CA GLU A 40 -11.16 1.47 -1.85
C GLU A 40 -9.72 1.26 -2.32
N LEU A 41 -8.75 2.00 -1.75
CA LEU A 41 -7.34 1.85 -2.11
C LEU A 41 -6.78 0.49 -1.69
N ARG A 42 -7.15 0.00 -0.50
CA ARG A 42 -6.75 -1.34 -0.06
C ARG A 42 -7.30 -2.42 -1.00
N SER A 43 -8.54 -2.29 -1.44
CA SER A 43 -9.14 -3.18 -2.43
C SER A 43 -8.36 -3.16 -3.75
N GLN A 44 -8.01 -1.97 -4.26
CA GLN A 44 -7.20 -1.82 -5.48
C GLN A 44 -5.81 -2.43 -5.37
N ILE A 45 -5.18 -2.42 -4.19
CA ILE A 45 -3.91 -3.11 -3.94
C ILE A 45 -4.09 -4.63 -4.02
N VAL A 46 -5.13 -5.17 -3.37
CA VAL A 46 -5.40 -6.62 -3.32
C VAL A 46 -5.88 -7.16 -4.66
N SER A 47 -6.71 -6.40 -5.37
CA SER A 47 -7.25 -6.75 -6.69
C SER A 47 -6.42 -6.17 -7.83
N PHE A 48 -5.15 -5.86 -7.57
CA PHE A 48 -4.29 -5.30 -8.59
C PHE A 48 -4.17 -6.28 -9.75
N ALA A 49 -4.17 -5.76 -10.96
CA ALA A 49 -4.00 -6.52 -12.18
C ALA A 49 -3.11 -5.73 -13.12
N GLN A 50 -2.20 -6.43 -13.77
CA GLN A 50 -1.42 -5.86 -14.86
C GLN A 50 -2.35 -5.51 -16.04
N LEU A 51 -2.17 -4.31 -16.60
CA LEU A 51 -2.94 -3.89 -17.76
C LEU A 51 -2.43 -4.55 -19.06
N PRO A 52 -3.26 -4.60 -20.13
CA PRO A 52 -2.79 -5.05 -21.44
C PRO A 52 -1.62 -4.17 -21.93
N ASN A 53 -0.55 -4.80 -22.43
CA ASN A 53 0.66 -4.16 -22.94
C ASN A 53 1.47 -3.33 -21.92
N GLU A 54 1.15 -3.41 -20.63
CA GLU A 54 1.92 -2.75 -19.57
C GLU A 54 3.23 -3.50 -19.33
N SER A 55 4.36 -2.80 -19.21
CA SER A 55 5.63 -3.42 -18.84
C SER A 55 5.68 -3.77 -17.34
N LEU A 56 6.61 -4.64 -16.95
CA LEU A 56 6.84 -4.97 -15.53
C LEU A 56 7.13 -3.72 -14.69
N HIS A 57 7.91 -2.78 -15.24
CA HIS A 57 8.30 -1.55 -14.57
C HIS A 57 7.10 -0.62 -14.34
N GLU A 58 6.27 -0.42 -15.36
CA GLU A 58 5.07 0.41 -15.26
C GLU A 58 4.07 -0.17 -14.24
N ALA A 59 3.84 -1.49 -14.29
CA ALA A 59 3.00 -2.18 -13.32
C ALA A 59 3.53 -1.99 -11.88
N TRP A 60 4.84 -2.10 -11.69
CA TRP A 60 5.47 -1.90 -10.38
C TRP A 60 5.35 -0.47 -9.86
N GLU A 61 5.55 0.54 -10.70
CA GLU A 61 5.36 1.94 -10.29
C GLU A 61 3.89 2.21 -9.92
N ARG A 62 2.93 1.71 -10.71
CA ARG A 62 1.49 1.86 -10.42
C ARG A 62 1.11 1.17 -9.11
N PHE A 63 1.65 -0.01 -8.84
CA PHE A 63 1.44 -0.72 -7.57
C PHE A 63 2.03 0.06 -6.38
N LYS A 64 3.22 0.64 -6.52
CA LYS A 64 3.83 1.50 -5.48
C LYS A 64 3.05 2.79 -5.26
N ASP A 65 2.48 3.38 -6.30
CA ASP A 65 1.64 4.58 -6.18
C ASP A 65 0.36 4.30 -5.38
N LEU A 66 -0.26 3.13 -5.52
CA LEU A 66 -1.38 2.73 -4.67
C LEU A 66 -0.96 2.63 -3.19
N GLN A 67 0.21 2.07 -2.90
CA GLN A 67 0.76 2.01 -1.55
C GLN A 67 1.03 3.42 -0.97
N ARG A 68 1.63 4.32 -1.77
CA ARG A 68 1.89 5.71 -1.36
C ARG A 68 0.61 6.51 -1.09
N GLN A 69 -0.48 6.20 -1.78
CA GLN A 69 -1.78 6.82 -1.55
C GLN A 69 -2.47 6.31 -0.27
N CYS A 70 -2.16 5.09 0.17
CA CYS A 70 -2.70 4.46 1.37
C CYS A 70 -1.59 3.89 2.26
N PRO A 71 -0.66 4.70 2.81
CA PRO A 71 0.47 4.20 3.59
C PRO A 71 0.05 3.45 4.86
N HIS A 72 -1.18 3.66 5.31
CA HIS A 72 -1.85 2.97 6.42
C HIS A 72 -2.67 1.75 5.97
N HIS A 73 -2.34 1.11 4.84
CA HIS A 73 -3.06 -0.05 4.31
C HIS A 73 -2.97 -1.32 5.19
N ASN A 74 -1.99 -1.38 6.11
CA ASN A 74 -1.77 -2.50 7.05
C ASN A 74 -1.59 -3.88 6.38
N LEU A 75 -0.92 -3.91 5.23
CA LEU A 75 -0.55 -5.15 4.53
C LEU A 75 0.94 -5.39 4.76
N SER A 76 1.33 -6.64 5.03
CA SER A 76 2.74 -6.99 5.21
C SER A 76 3.50 -6.90 3.89
N PRO A 77 4.82 -6.66 3.91
CA PRO A 77 5.65 -6.70 2.70
C PRO A 77 5.52 -8.01 1.92
N GLY A 78 5.42 -9.15 2.61
CA GLY A 78 5.20 -10.46 1.97
C GLY A 78 3.86 -10.55 1.23
N LEU A 79 2.77 -10.09 1.84
CA LEU A 79 1.46 -10.04 1.16
C LEU A 79 1.47 -9.08 -0.04
N LEU A 80 2.13 -7.92 0.09
CA LEU A 80 2.28 -6.99 -1.03
C LEU A 80 3.03 -7.62 -2.20
N MET A 81 4.10 -8.37 -1.91
CA MET A 81 4.84 -9.10 -2.94
C MET A 81 4.00 -10.18 -3.59
N ASN A 82 3.21 -10.94 -2.82
CA ASN A 82 2.30 -11.96 -3.34
C ASN A 82 1.23 -11.34 -4.25
N TYR A 83 0.52 -10.31 -3.79
CA TYR A 83 -0.49 -9.64 -4.61
C TYR A 83 0.10 -9.07 -5.91
N PHE A 84 1.30 -8.49 -5.85
CA PHE A 84 1.95 -8.01 -7.06
C PHE A 84 2.34 -9.17 -7.98
N TYR A 85 3.00 -10.21 -7.47
CA TYR A 85 3.44 -11.33 -8.29
C TYR A 85 2.26 -12.07 -8.94
N ASP A 86 1.20 -12.34 -8.19
CA ASP A 86 0.00 -13.05 -8.66
C ASP A 86 -0.80 -12.24 -9.69
N SER A 87 -0.62 -10.92 -9.72
CA SER A 87 -1.29 -10.01 -10.66
C SER A 87 -0.64 -9.91 -12.04
N LEU A 88 0.58 -10.43 -12.19
CA LEU A 88 1.36 -10.35 -13.42
C LEU A 88 0.86 -11.37 -14.45
N HIS A 89 0.97 -11.01 -15.73
CA HIS A 89 0.80 -11.96 -16.81
C HIS A 89 1.87 -13.07 -16.71
N GLN A 90 1.51 -14.30 -17.10
CA GLN A 90 2.37 -15.49 -16.96
C GLN A 90 3.78 -15.31 -17.55
N ASN A 91 3.91 -14.58 -18.67
CA ASN A 91 5.19 -14.31 -19.29
C ASN A 91 6.11 -13.44 -18.41
N LEU A 92 5.55 -12.49 -17.66
CA LEU A 92 6.32 -11.67 -16.73
C LEU A 92 6.63 -12.41 -15.42
N GLN A 93 5.72 -13.27 -14.94
CA GLN A 93 6.01 -14.16 -13.82
C GLN A 93 7.22 -15.04 -14.14
N TYR A 94 7.26 -15.66 -15.32
CA TYR A 94 8.39 -16.46 -15.79
C TYR A 94 9.70 -15.65 -15.88
N MET A 95 9.64 -14.40 -16.36
CA MET A 95 10.81 -13.51 -16.36
C MET A 95 11.34 -13.23 -14.96
N VAL A 96 10.44 -12.98 -14.00
CA VAL A 96 10.78 -12.73 -12.60
C VAL A 96 11.42 -13.96 -11.97
N ASP A 97 10.83 -15.14 -12.17
CA ASP A 97 11.36 -16.41 -11.65
C ASP A 97 12.76 -16.72 -12.18
N ASN A 98 12.99 -16.52 -13.49
CA ASN A 98 14.30 -16.72 -14.10
C ASN A 98 15.35 -15.75 -13.54
N ALA A 99 15.00 -14.48 -13.39
CA ALA A 99 15.90 -13.48 -12.82
C ALA A 99 16.24 -13.80 -11.36
N ALA A 100 15.27 -14.33 -10.61
CA ALA A 100 15.41 -14.73 -9.22
C ALA A 100 16.06 -16.12 -9.03
N ARG A 101 16.47 -16.79 -10.11
CA ARG A 101 17.05 -18.15 -10.14
C ARG A 101 16.21 -19.19 -9.40
N GLY A 102 14.89 -19.05 -9.44
CA GLY A 102 13.96 -19.93 -8.74
C GLY A 102 12.57 -19.29 -8.60
N ASN A 103 11.55 -20.13 -8.39
CA ASN A 103 10.17 -19.69 -8.29
C ASN A 103 9.95 -18.78 -7.07
N ILE A 104 9.51 -17.54 -7.28
CA ILE A 104 9.22 -16.60 -6.18
C ILE A 104 7.93 -16.99 -5.46
N GLY A 105 6.89 -17.39 -6.20
CA GLY A 105 5.62 -17.81 -5.62
C GLY A 105 5.72 -19.05 -4.72
N ALA A 106 6.71 -19.91 -4.93
CA ALA A 106 6.98 -21.05 -4.05
C ALA A 106 7.66 -20.65 -2.73
N ARG A 107 8.46 -19.57 -2.73
CA ARG A 107 9.22 -19.12 -1.54
C ARG A 107 8.37 -18.38 -0.52
N THR A 108 7.24 -17.80 -0.95
CA THR A 108 6.37 -17.00 -0.07
C THR A 108 5.23 -17.81 0.56
N ALA A 109 5.12 -19.10 0.24
CA ALA A 109 4.16 -20.04 0.84
C ALA A 109 4.74 -20.80 2.06
N GLU A 110 6.06 -20.69 2.30
CA GLU A 110 6.80 -21.43 3.33
C GLU A 110 7.19 -20.56 4.54
N GLU A 111 6.68 -19.32 4.63
CA GLU A 111 6.83 -18.40 5.78
C GLU A 111 5.48 -18.15 6.48
#